data_AF-A0AAP8GEM0-F1
#
_entry.id   AF-A0AAP8GEM0-F1
#
_cell.length_a   1.000
_cell.length_b   1.000
_cell.length_c   1.000
_cell.angle_alpha   90.00
_cell.angle_beta   90.00
_cell.angle_gamma   90.00
#
_symmetry.space_group_name_H-M   'P 1'
#
loop_
_entity.id
_entity.type
_entity.pdbx_description
1 polymer ?
#
loop_
_entity_poly.entity_id
_entity_poly.type
_entity_poly.pdbx_seq_one_letter_code
_entity_poly.pdbx_strand_id
1 'polypeptide(L)'
;TRIGVTIYKYDDNFMSVVRKAIEKDGKSAPDVQLLMNDSQNDQSKQNDQIDVLLAKGVKALAINLVDPAAAGTVIEKARGQNIPVVFFNKE
;
A
#
# COMPACT_ATOMS: atom_id res chain seq x y z
N THR A 1 -8.83 -12.84 -3.17
CA THR A 1 -7.77 -12.30 -2.30
C THR A 1 -7.74 -10.79 -2.37
N ARG A 2 -7.80 -10.09 -1.24
CA ARG A 2 -7.69 -8.61 -1.19
C ARG A 2 -6.26 -8.20 -0.88
N ILE A 3 -5.69 -7.29 -1.66
CA ILE A 3 -4.35 -6.73 -1.42
C ILE A 3 -4.51 -5.22 -1.24
N GLY A 4 -4.00 -4.71 -0.12
CA GLY A 4 -3.98 -3.28 0.15
C GLY A 4 -2.75 -2.62 -0.46
N VAL A 5 -2.92 -1.48 -1.12
CA VAL A 5 -1.82 -0.76 -1.76
C VAL A 5 -1.90 0.71 -1.39
N THR A 6 -0.81 1.27 -0.87
CA THR A 6 -0.68 2.72 -0.65
C THR A 6 0.39 3.28 -1.58
N ILE A 7 0.07 4.38 -2.26
CA ILE A 7 1.01 5.18 -3.04
C ILE A 7 1.24 6.48 -2.27
N TYR A 8 2.50 6.90 -2.10
CA TYR A 8 2.81 8.06 -1.28
C TYR A 8 2.08 9.32 -1.78
N LYS A 9 2.00 9.51 -3.11
CA LYS A 9 1.31 10.63 -3.76
C LYS A 9 0.91 10.25 -5.20
N TYR A 10 -0.37 10.36 -5.57
CA TYR A 10 -0.85 9.92 -6.88
C TYR A 10 -0.43 10.78 -8.08
N ASP A 11 -0.16 12.07 -7.86
CA ASP A 11 0.22 13.03 -8.89
C ASP A 11 1.74 13.07 -9.13
N ASP A 12 2.53 12.23 -8.42
CA ASP A 12 3.92 12.00 -8.79
C ASP A 12 3.99 11.29 -10.14
N ASN A 13 4.79 11.84 -11.05
CA ASN A 13 4.83 11.39 -12.44
C ASN A 13 5.30 9.94 -12.56
N PHE A 14 6.30 9.54 -11.78
CA PHE A 14 6.82 8.18 -11.81
C PHE A 14 5.83 7.21 -11.18
N MET A 15 5.28 7.56 -10.02
CA MET A 15 4.32 6.71 -9.32
C MET A 15 2.98 6.60 -10.04
N SER A 16 2.59 7.57 -10.86
CA SER A 16 1.45 7.44 -11.76
C SER A 16 1.63 6.30 -12.77
N VAL A 17 2.84 6.11 -13.30
CA VAL A 17 3.18 4.99 -14.20
C VAL A 17 3.17 3.67 -13.43
N VAL A 18 3.85 3.62 -12.29
CA VAL A 18 3.91 2.41 -11.43
C VAL A 18 2.51 1.97 -10.99
N ARG A 19 1.67 2.91 -10.52
CA ARG A 19 0.29 2.63 -10.10
C ARG A 19 -0.54 2.04 -11.23
N LYS A 20 -0.46 2.60 -12.44
CA LYS A 20 -1.19 2.09 -13.61
C LYS A 20 -0.74 0.68 -13.99
N ALA A 21 0.55 0.38 -13.86
CA ALA A 21 1.08 -0.98 -14.08
C ALA A 21 0.53 -1.97 -13.05
N ILE A 22 0.58 -1.61 -11.75
CA ILE A 22 0.01 -2.43 -10.67
C ILE A 22 -1.49 -2.69 -10.90
N GLU A 23 -2.27 -1.67 -11.29
CA GLU A 23 -3.69 -1.82 -11.60
C GLU A 23 -3.94 -2.75 -12.78
N LYS A 24 -3.10 -2.68 -13.83
CA LYS A 24 -3.18 -3.57 -15.00
C LYS A 24 -2.88 -5.02 -14.62
N ASP A 25 -1.85 -5.24 -13.82
CA ASP A 25 -1.46 -6.58 -13.36
C ASP A 25 -2.54 -7.18 -12.45
N GLY A 26 -3.09 -6.37 -11.52
CA GLY A 26 -4.20 -6.78 -10.67
C GLY A 26 -5.46 -7.17 -11.45
N LYS A 27 -5.81 -6.43 -12.52
CA LYS A 27 -6.92 -6.79 -13.42
C LYS A 27 -6.71 -8.10 -14.17
N SER A 28 -5.45 -8.50 -14.37
CA SER A 28 -5.10 -9.73 -15.06
C SER A 28 -5.14 -10.96 -14.15
N ALA A 29 -5.29 -10.76 -12.82
CA ALA A 29 -5.43 -11.80 -11.82
C ALA A 29 -6.88 -11.84 -11.29
N PRO A 30 -7.75 -12.74 -11.81
CA PRO A 30 -9.20 -12.71 -11.52
C PRO A 30 -9.54 -12.92 -10.03
N ASP A 31 -8.66 -13.60 -9.29
CA ASP A 31 -8.83 -13.86 -7.86
C ASP A 31 -8.27 -12.73 -6.98
N VAL A 32 -7.76 -11.65 -7.56
CA VAL A 32 -7.15 -10.53 -6.83
C VAL A 32 -8.03 -9.29 -6.92
N GLN A 33 -8.30 -8.69 -5.76
CA GLN A 33 -8.92 -7.38 -5.64
C GLN A 33 -7.91 -6.42 -5.00
N LEU A 34 -7.52 -5.40 -5.74
CA LEU A 34 -6.65 -4.33 -5.22
C LEU A 34 -7.49 -3.25 -4.52
N LEU A 35 -7.07 -2.86 -3.32
CA LEU A 35 -7.58 -1.72 -2.59
C LEU A 35 -6.50 -0.63 -2.58
N MET A 36 -6.58 0.27 -3.56
CA MET A 36 -5.58 1.30 -3.81
C MET A 36 -5.91 2.59 -3.05
N ASN A 37 -4.89 3.21 -2.42
CA ASN A 37 -5.03 4.43 -1.65
C ASN A 37 -3.95 5.47 -2.02
N ASP A 38 -4.37 6.72 -2.15
CA ASP A 38 -3.49 7.89 -2.28
C ASP A 38 -3.18 8.48 -0.90
N SER A 39 -1.93 8.42 -0.47
CA SER A 39 -1.49 8.96 0.82
C SER A 39 -1.26 10.47 0.81
N GLN A 40 -1.34 11.13 -0.36
CA GLN A 40 -1.27 12.59 -0.50
C GLN A 40 -0.04 13.25 0.15
N ASN A 41 1.09 12.55 0.14
CA ASN A 41 2.35 12.95 0.74
C ASN A 41 2.25 13.21 2.26
N ASP A 42 1.34 12.53 2.94
CA ASP A 42 1.12 12.62 4.39
C ASP A 42 1.23 11.23 5.05
N GLN A 43 2.23 11.08 5.94
CA GLN A 43 2.49 9.81 6.62
C GLN A 43 1.39 9.43 7.63
N SER A 44 0.76 10.41 8.30
CA SER A 44 -0.34 10.16 9.22
C SER A 44 -1.54 9.60 8.47
N LYS A 45 -1.85 10.22 7.32
CA LYS A 45 -2.89 9.70 6.41
C LYS A 45 -2.58 8.30 5.92
N GLN A 46 -1.33 8.01 5.56
CA GLN A 46 -0.92 6.67 5.17
C GLN A 46 -1.14 5.64 6.29
N ASN A 47 -0.81 6.00 7.53
CA ASN A 47 -1.02 5.13 8.69
C ASN A 47 -2.50 4.79 8.90
N ASP A 48 -3.39 5.79 8.81
CA ASP A 48 -4.84 5.58 8.92
C ASP A 48 -5.38 4.70 7.79
N GLN A 49 -4.87 4.89 6.56
CA GLN A 49 -5.23 4.05 5.42
C GLN A 49 -4.81 2.59 5.63
N ILE A 50 -3.62 2.35 6.17
CA ILE A 50 -3.14 1.00 6.50
C ILE A 50 -4.05 0.35 7.55
N ASP A 51 -4.45 1.08 8.59
CA ASP A 51 -5.38 0.56 9.60
C ASP A 51 -6.73 0.18 8.99
N VAL A 52 -7.26 1.00 8.08
CA VAL A 52 -8.48 0.69 7.33
C VAL A 52 -8.31 -0.54 6.41
N LEU A 53 -7.16 -0.70 5.75
CA LEU A 53 -6.87 -1.85 4.90
C LEU A 53 -6.80 -3.14 5.72
N LEU A 54 -6.12 -3.09 6.87
CA LEU A 54 -6.03 -4.20 7.82
C LEU A 54 -7.40 -4.57 8.38
N ALA A 55 -8.21 -3.59 8.81
CA ALA A 55 -9.59 -3.81 9.26
C ALA A 55 -10.49 -4.39 8.17
N LYS A 56 -10.23 -4.04 6.90
CA LYS A 56 -10.87 -4.66 5.74
C LYS A 56 -10.38 -6.09 5.46
N GLY A 57 -9.45 -6.65 6.24
CA GLY A 57 -8.99 -8.03 6.11
C GLY A 57 -8.30 -8.30 4.78
N VAL A 58 -7.40 -7.41 4.35
CA VAL A 58 -6.45 -7.68 3.27
C VAL A 58 -5.52 -8.84 3.65
N LYS A 59 -4.96 -9.51 2.64
CA LYS A 59 -4.06 -10.67 2.80
C LYS A 59 -2.60 -10.34 2.55
N ALA A 60 -2.32 -9.16 2.01
CA ALA A 60 -0.98 -8.61 1.83
C ALA A 60 -1.09 -7.08 1.72
N LEU A 61 0.01 -6.41 2.02
CA LEU A 61 0.18 -4.96 1.83
C LEU A 61 1.34 -4.69 0.86
N ALA A 62 1.12 -3.82 -0.11
CA ALA A 62 2.16 -3.22 -0.93
C ALA A 62 2.26 -1.72 -0.61
N ILE A 63 3.36 -1.30 0.01
CA ILE A 63 3.47 0.02 0.64
C ILE A 63 4.57 0.84 -0.03
N ASN A 64 4.19 1.94 -0.67
CA ASN A 64 5.13 2.98 -1.06
C ASN A 64 5.06 4.09 -0.02
N LEU A 65 6.08 4.12 0.85
CA LEU A 65 6.12 4.98 2.04
C LEU A 65 6.12 6.47 1.68
N VAL A 66 5.45 7.28 2.49
CA VAL A 66 5.66 8.73 2.47
C VAL A 66 7.02 9.07 3.08
N ASP A 67 7.30 8.53 4.26
CA ASP A 67 8.57 8.63 4.99
C ASP A 67 9.20 7.23 5.18
N PRO A 68 10.40 6.96 4.64
CA PRO A 68 11.11 5.70 4.84
C PRO A 68 11.30 5.33 6.32
N ALA A 69 11.47 6.31 7.21
CA ALA A 69 11.65 6.07 8.64
C ALA A 69 10.39 5.45 9.30
N ALA A 70 9.22 5.56 8.66
CA ALA A 70 7.97 4.97 9.14
C ALA A 70 7.84 3.47 8.86
N ALA A 71 8.81 2.84 8.19
CA ALA A 71 8.77 1.40 7.87
C ALA A 71 8.52 0.54 9.12
N GLY A 72 9.16 0.86 10.24
CA GLY A 72 8.97 0.15 11.52
C GLY A 72 7.52 0.19 12.01
N THR A 73 6.88 1.35 11.94
CA THR A 73 5.46 1.52 12.32
C THR A 73 4.55 0.65 11.45
N VAL A 74 4.80 0.60 10.15
CA VAL A 74 4.01 -0.22 9.21
C VAL A 74 4.20 -1.71 9.47
N ILE A 75 5.45 -2.14 9.71
CA ILE A 75 5.77 -3.53 10.04
C ILE A 75 5.03 -3.96 11.31
N GLU A 76 5.06 -3.16 12.38
CA GLU A 76 4.39 -3.52 13.64
C GLU A 76 2.87 -3.61 13.48
N LYS A 77 2.25 -2.70 12.72
CA LYS A 77 0.80 -2.78 12.40
C LYS A 77 0.45 -4.08 11.67
N ALA A 78 1.25 -4.47 10.67
CA ALA A 78 1.00 -5.67 9.88
C ALA A 78 1.33 -6.97 10.64
N ARG A 79 2.38 -6.95 11.48
CA ARG A 79 2.79 -8.06 12.34
C ARG A 79 1.66 -8.50 13.27
N GLY A 80 0.91 -7.55 13.83
CA GLY A 80 -0.23 -7.84 14.71
C GLY A 80 -1.33 -8.70 14.08
N GLN A 81 -1.38 -8.78 12.75
CA GLN A 81 -2.34 -9.59 12.00
C GLN A 81 -1.69 -10.65 11.10
N ASN A 82 -0.37 -10.86 11.24
CA ASN A 82 0.43 -11.77 10.42
C ASN A 82 0.26 -11.51 8.90
N ILE A 83 0.19 -10.23 8.51
CA ILE A 83 0.04 -9.81 7.12
C ILE A 83 1.41 -9.51 6.52
N PRO A 84 1.79 -10.12 5.38
CA PRO A 84 3.04 -9.80 4.70
C PRO A 84 2.99 -8.39 4.10
N VAL A 85 4.13 -7.69 4.19
CA VAL A 85 4.32 -6.33 3.66
C VAL A 85 5.43 -6.34 2.62
N VAL A 86 5.17 -5.73 1.46
CA VAL A 86 6.16 -5.47 0.42
C VAL A 86 6.33 -3.96 0.29
N PHE A 87 7.48 -3.44 0.72
CA PHE A 87 7.84 -2.05 0.48
C PHE A 87 8.38 -1.86 -0.93
N PHE A 88 8.13 -0.70 -1.54
CA PHE A 88 8.65 -0.39 -2.88
C PHE A 88 8.92 1.10 -3.11
N ASN A 89 9.82 1.36 -4.07
CA ASN A 89 10.24 2.66 -4.62
C ASN A 89 10.96 3.63 -3.67
N LYS A 90 10.72 3.59 -2.35
CA LYS A 90 11.46 4.41 -1.39
C LYS A 90 12.49 3.57 -0.65
N GLU A 91 13.75 4.02 -0.70
CA GLU A 91 14.89 3.50 0.06
C GLU A 91 15.00 4.17 1.43
#